data_AF-A0A484S1I0-F1
#
_entry.id   AF-A0A484S1I0-F1
#
_cell.length_a   1.000
_cell.length_b   1.000
_cell.length_c   1.000
_cell.angle_alpha   90.00
_cell.angle_beta   90.00
_cell.angle_gamma   90.00
#
_symmetry.space_group_name_H-M   'P 1'
#
loop_
_entity.id
_entity.type
_entity.pdbx_description
1 polymer ?
#
loop_
_entity_poly.entity_id
_entity_poly.type
_entity_poly.pdbx_seq_one_letter_code
_entity_poly.pdbx_strand_id
1 'polypeptide(L)' 'MDRPGNRLHPLKGKLAGYWSVSVSGNWRVIFRFDGADAELVDYLDYH' A
#
# COMPACT_ATOMS: atom_id res chain seq x y z
N MET A 1 2.20 8.70 -19.12
CA MET A 1 2.18 8.08 -17.79
C MET A 1 2.15 6.58 -18.00
N ASP A 2 3.32 5.97 -18.14
CA ASP A 2 3.47 4.53 -18.30
C ASP A 2 4.27 4.02 -17.12
N ARG A 3 3.64 3.27 -16.21
CA ARG A 3 4.39 2.48 -15.23
C ARG A 3 3.75 1.10 -15.06
N PRO A 4 4.31 0.07 -15.72
CA PRO A 4 3.90 -1.30 -15.46
C PRO A 4 4.44 -1.74 -14.10
N GLY A 5 3.53 -2.15 -13.21
CA GLY A 5 3.86 -2.88 -11.99
C GLY A 5 3.87 -2.03 -10.72
N ASN A 6 2.69 -1.70 -10.20
CA ASN A 6 2.51 -1.03 -8.91
C ASN A 6 2.96 -1.88 -7.67
N ARG A 7 3.69 -2.99 -7.88
CA ARG A 7 4.23 -3.93 -6.86
C ARG A 7 3.28 -4.14 -5.68
N LEU A 8 1.99 -4.35 -5.97
CA LEU A 8 0.97 -4.58 -4.95
C LEU A 8 1.26 -5.90 -4.23
N HIS A 9 1.42 -5.85 -2.91
CA HIS A 9 1.63 -7.04 -2.10
C HIS A 9 1.03 -6.90 -0.70
N PRO A 10 0.57 -8.01 -0.10
CA PRO A 10 0.06 -8.01 1.26
C PRO A 10 1.21 -7.92 2.28
N LEU A 11 0.97 -7.19 3.36
CA LEU A 11 1.88 -7.07 4.50
C LEU A 11 1.67 -8.20 5.51
N LYS A 12 2.67 -8.41 6.38
CA LYS A 12 2.69 -9.49 7.37
C LYS A 12 2.97 -8.93 8.78
N GLY A 13 2.78 -9.75 9.81
CA GLY A 13 3.05 -9.37 11.20
C GLY A 13 1.98 -8.43 11.76
N LYS A 14 2.40 -7.31 12.39
CA LYS A 14 1.47 -6.32 12.96
C LYS A 14 0.57 -5.64 11.93
N LEU A 15 0.96 -5.70 10.65
CA LEU A 15 0.20 -5.18 9.51
C LEU A 15 -0.43 -6.31 8.67
N ALA A 16 -0.66 -7.49 9.25
CA ALA A 16 -1.45 -8.52 8.58
C ALA A 16 -2.86 -7.98 8.25
N GLY A 17 -3.30 -8.17 7.00
CA GLY A 17 -4.56 -7.61 6.48
C GLY A 17 -4.40 -6.27 5.76
N TYR A 18 -3.21 -5.67 5.79
CA TYR A 18 -2.87 -4.47 5.03
C TYR A 18 -2.16 -4.82 3.72
N TRP A 19 -2.22 -3.90 2.78
CA TRP A 19 -1.63 -3.97 1.46
C TRP A 19 -0.73 -2.78 1.23
N SER A 20 0.37 -2.98 0.49
CA SER A 20 1.26 -1.90 0.08
C SER A 20 1.36 -1.82 -1.44
N VAL A 21 1.31 -0.60 -1.95
CA VAL A 21 1.47 -0.28 -3.37
C VAL A 21 2.56 0.77 -3.56
N SER A 22 3.44 0.57 -4.55
CA SER A 22 4.49 1.53 -4.88
C SER A 22 3.98 2.57 -5.89
N VAL A 23 4.15 3.86 -5.59
CA VAL A 23 3.65 4.96 -6.42
C VAL A 23 4.78 5.56 -7.26
N SER A 24 5.87 6.00 -6.62
CA SER A 24 7.05 6.54 -7.32
C SER A 24 8.27 6.61 -6.41
N GLY A 25 9.44 6.19 -6.90
CA GLY A 25 10.67 6.20 -6.10
C GLY A 25 10.51 5.35 -4.84
N ASN A 26 10.77 5.95 -3.67
CA ASN A 26 10.61 5.30 -2.36
C ASN A 26 9.19 5.41 -1.77
N TRP A 27 8.27 6.12 -2.43
CA TRP A 27 6.92 6.33 -1.91
C TRP A 27 6.06 5.07 -2.01
N ARG A 28 5.46 4.68 -0.88
CA ARG A 28 4.52 3.57 -0.75
C ARG A 28 3.25 4.02 -0.05
N VAL A 29 2.11 3.56 -0.55
CA VAL A 29 0.82 3.73 0.14
C VAL A 29 0.47 2.40 0.82
N ILE A 30 0.02 2.47 2.07
CA ILE A 30 -0.47 1.31 2.83
C ILE A 30 -1.96 1.50 3.10
N PHE A 31 -2.76 0.49 2.77
CA PHE A 31 -4.21 0.53 2.93
C PHE A 31 -4.74 -0.84 3.33
N ARG A 32 -5.95 -0.89 3.86
CA ARG A 32 -6.69 -2.14 4.09
C ARG A 32 -8.07 -2.05 3.45
N PHE A 33 -8.71 -3.19 3.24
CA PHE A 33 -10.11 -3.24 2.85
C PHE A 33 -10.96 -3.56 4.08
N ASP A 34 -12.00 -2.77 4.32
CA ASP A 34 -13.08 -3.11 5.24
C ASP A 34 -14.29 -3.55 4.42
N GLY A 35 -14.29 -4.84 4.04
CA GLY A 35 -15.28 -5.39 3.13
C GLY A 35 -15.11 -4.86 1.69
N ALA A 36 -15.92 -3.88 1.31
CA ALA A 36 -15.94 -3.32 -0.06
C ALA A 36 -15.08 -2.07 -0.22
N ASP A 37 -14.86 -1.33 0.86
CA ASP A 37 -14.21 -0.02 0.82
C ASP A 37 -12.74 -0.09 1.26
N ALA A 38 -11.91 0.73 0.65
CA ALA A 38 -10.51 0.88 1.04
C ALA A 38 -10.40 1.95 2.13
N GLU A 39 -9.95 1.56 3.31
CA GLU A 39 -9.59 2.49 4.37
C GLU A 39 -8.12 2.86 4.23
N LEU A 40 -7.86 4.14 3.93
CA LEU A 40 -6.52 4.69 3.82
C LEU A 40 -5.94 4.87 5.23
N VAL A 41 -5.06 3.95 5.65
CA VAL A 41 -4.57 3.95 7.03
C VAL A 41 -3.32 4.82 7.19
N ASP A 42 -2.48 4.98 6.16
CA ASP A 42 -1.31 5.85 6.29
C ASP A 42 -0.65 6.27 4.96
N TYR A 43 -0.04 7.45 4.96
CA TYR A 43 0.82 7.98 3.89
C TYR A 43 2.26 8.07 4.43
N LEU A 44 2.89 6.91 4.63
CA LEU A 44 4.22 6.81 5.21
C LEU A 44 5.30 7.22 4.18
N ASP A 45 5.89 8.39 4.39
CA ASP A 45 7.19 8.73 3.82
C ASP A 45 8.25 7.84 4.49
N TYR A 46 8.68 6.80 3.79
CA TYR A 46 9.75 5.92 4.25
C TYR A 46 11.08 6.54 3.80
N HIS A 47 11.65 7.40 4.64
CA HIS A 47 13.06 7.80 4.59
C HIS A 47 13.93 6.80 5.36
#